data_AF-A0A4D8SHU9-F1
#
_entry.id   AF-A0A4D8SHU9-F1
#
_cell.length_a   1.000
_cell.length_b   1.000
_cell.length_c   1.000
_cell.angle_alpha   90.00
_cell.angle_beta   90.00
_cell.angle_gamma   90.00
#
_symmetry.space_group_name_H-M   'P 1'
#
loop_
_entity.id
_entity.type
_entity.pdbx_description
1 polymer ?
#
loop_
_entity_poly.entity_id
_entity_poly.type
_entity_poly.pdbx_seq_one_letter_code
_entity_poly.pdbx_strand_id
1 'polypeptide(L)'
;MKYFDTSVILLSILNDPRRERAIMELEKGGITSELGFVELVSYLSRNMTDPLPNAVSIINRFNISVRSLPKIRSSPMGETTEVVHFALRIAEEVKLRTLDLLHVSYAVLLGASELVTADREFLRAKAFLSRQGVEVNLLE
;
A
#
# COMPACT_ATOMS: atom_id res chain seq x y z
N MET A 1 4.59 4.89 -11.92
CA MET A 1 4.66 5.39 -10.53
C MET A 1 4.60 4.20 -9.57
N LYS A 2 5.48 4.10 -8.57
CA LYS A 2 5.50 2.99 -7.60
C LYS A 2 4.49 3.21 -6.48
N TYR A 3 3.72 2.18 -6.15
CA TYR A 3 2.89 2.12 -4.95
C TYR A 3 3.58 1.26 -3.89
N PHE A 4 3.85 1.84 -2.73
CA PHE A 4 4.45 1.14 -1.60
C PHE A 4 3.36 0.66 -0.64
N ASP A 5 3.31 -0.66 -0.48
CA ASP A 5 2.68 -1.29 0.67
C ASP A 5 3.39 -0.85 1.97
N THR A 6 2.65 -0.80 3.07
CA THR A 6 3.15 -0.41 4.40
C THR A 6 4.32 -1.27 4.84
N SER A 7 4.32 -2.56 4.48
CA SER A 7 5.39 -3.48 4.83
C SER A 7 6.78 -2.97 4.37
N VAL A 8 6.87 -2.36 3.18
CA VAL A 8 8.12 -1.78 2.64
C VAL A 8 8.54 -0.56 3.43
N ILE A 9 7.59 0.31 3.77
CA ILE A 9 7.86 1.52 4.55
C ILE A 9 8.38 1.13 5.95
N LEU A 10 7.77 0.13 6.58
CA LEU A 10 8.20 -0.40 7.86
C LEU A 10 9.60 -1.01 7.78
N LEU A 11 9.92 -1.78 6.74
CA LEU A 11 11.27 -2.35 6.59
C LEU A 11 12.38 -1.31 6.65
N SER A 12 12.14 -0.06 6.25
CA SER A 12 13.14 1.02 6.32
C SER A 12 13.60 1.37 7.75
N ILE A 13 12.76 1.08 8.75
CA ILE A 13 13.02 1.38 10.16
C ILE A 13 13.25 0.13 11.02
N LEU A 14 12.87 -1.05 10.53
CA LEU A 14 13.06 -2.32 11.24
C LEU A 14 14.49 -2.85 11.09
N ASN A 15 14.92 -3.63 12.09
CA ASN A 15 16.17 -4.39 12.00
C ASN A 15 15.95 -5.69 11.21
N ASP A 16 15.75 -5.58 9.90
CA ASP A 16 15.47 -6.68 8.98
C ASP A 16 16.57 -6.74 7.88
N PRO A 17 17.05 -7.92 7.44
CA PRO A 17 18.03 -8.04 6.36
C PRO A 17 17.63 -7.37 5.03
N ARG A 18 16.33 -7.15 4.81
CA ARG A 18 15.79 -6.49 3.62
C ARG A 18 15.79 -4.97 3.72
N ARG A 19 16.16 -4.39 4.88
CA ARG A 19 16.11 -2.95 5.15
C ARG A 19 16.80 -2.12 4.09
N GLU A 20 18.04 -2.46 3.73
CA GLU A 20 18.81 -1.69 2.74
C GLU A 20 18.11 -1.65 1.38
N ARG A 21 17.51 -2.77 0.97
CA ARG A 21 16.74 -2.86 -0.27
C ARG A 21 15.44 -2.06 -0.21
N ALA A 22 14.74 -2.09 0.92
CA ALA A 22 13.58 -1.22 1.13
C ALA A 22 13.97 0.26 1.04
N ILE A 23 15.06 0.68 1.68
CA ILE A 23 15.57 2.06 1.60
C ILE A 23 15.88 2.44 0.14
N MET A 24 16.62 1.60 -0.59
CA MET A 24 16.94 1.86 -2.01
C MET A 24 15.68 1.98 -2.89
N GLU A 25 14.63 1.19 -2.64
CA GLU A 25 13.37 1.34 -3.39
C GLU A 25 12.61 2.61 -3.01
N LEU A 26 12.55 2.96 -1.73
CA LEU A 26 11.87 4.15 -1.24
C LEU A 26 12.55 5.44 -1.72
N GLU A 27 13.88 5.46 -1.81
CA GLU A 27 14.66 6.60 -2.32
C GLU A 27 14.39 6.91 -3.81
N LYS A 28 13.87 5.94 -4.58
CA LYS A 28 13.42 6.17 -5.96
C LYS A 28 12.11 6.98 -6.02
N GLY A 29 11.47 7.20 -4.88
CA GLY A 29 10.21 7.91 -4.75
C GLY A 29 9.01 7.08 -5.20
N GLY A 30 7.82 7.53 -4.80
CA GLY A 30 6.57 6.85 -5.11
C GLY A 30 5.43 7.34 -4.24
N ILE A 31 4.42 6.52 -4.12
CA ILE A 31 3.19 6.84 -3.40
C ILE A 31 2.83 5.74 -2.41
N THR A 32 2.07 6.10 -1.39
CA THR A 32 1.26 5.16 -0.62
C THR A 32 -0.15 5.75 -0.48
N SER A 33 -1.11 4.97 0.01
CA SER A 33 -2.46 5.48 0.24
C SER A 33 -2.66 5.98 1.67
N GLU A 34 -3.79 6.65 1.92
CA GLU A 34 -4.25 6.92 3.29
C GLU A 34 -4.34 5.66 4.15
N LEU A 35 -4.69 4.50 3.57
CA LEU A 35 -4.64 3.22 4.26
C LEU A 35 -3.22 2.90 4.71
N GLY A 36 -2.23 2.98 3.82
CA GLY A 36 -0.84 2.70 4.17
C GLY A 36 -0.30 3.65 5.24
N PHE A 37 -0.72 4.90 5.22
CA PHE A 37 -0.39 5.85 6.27
C PHE A 37 -1.07 5.51 7.61
N VAL A 38 -2.33 5.09 7.61
CA VAL A 38 -3.04 4.61 8.81
C VAL A 38 -2.35 3.37 9.39
N GLU A 39 -1.97 2.41 8.56
CA GLU A 39 -1.27 1.21 9.01
C GLU A 39 0.11 1.54 9.61
N LEU A 40 0.87 2.45 8.99
CA LEU A 40 2.13 2.94 9.54
C LEU A 40 1.94 3.57 10.92
N VAL A 41 0.98 4.48 11.07
CA VAL A 41 0.68 5.12 12.37
C VAL A 41 0.22 4.10 13.40
N SER A 42 -0.61 3.13 12.99
CA SER A 42 -1.10 2.03 13.83
C SER A 42 0.01 1.06 14.27
N TYR A 43 1.02 0.86 13.43
CA TYR A 43 2.22 0.12 13.82
C TYR A 43 3.03 0.92 14.84
N LEU A 44 3.34 2.19 14.54
CA LEU A 44 4.18 3.02 15.40
C LEU A 44 3.54 3.26 16.78
N SER A 45 2.23 3.40 16.87
CA SER A 45 1.52 3.64 18.14
C SER A 45 1.71 2.53 19.18
N ARG A 46 2.10 1.33 18.74
CA ARG A 46 2.38 0.18 19.61
C ARG A 46 3.85 0.03 19.96
N ASN A 47 4.74 0.77 19.28
CA ASN A 47 6.18 0.52 19.32
C ASN A 47 7.02 1.77 19.65
N MET A 48 6.45 2.97 19.56
CA MET A 48 7.15 4.25 19.72
C MET A 48 6.24 5.31 20.36
N THR A 49 6.86 6.31 21.01
CA THR A 49 6.16 7.54 21.41
C THR A 49 5.91 8.42 20.20
N ASP A 50 4.87 9.28 20.26
CA ASP A 50 4.53 10.24 19.20
C ASP A 50 4.43 9.61 17.78
N PRO A 51 3.51 8.65 17.57
CA PRO A 51 3.47 7.85 16.35
C PRO A 51 3.19 8.65 15.08
N LEU A 52 2.34 9.67 15.17
CA LEU A 52 1.98 10.50 14.02
C LEU A 52 3.16 11.38 13.54
N PRO A 53 3.84 12.17 14.41
CA PRO A 53 5.07 12.86 14.01
C PRO A 53 6.14 11.95 13.42
N ASN A 54 6.34 10.76 13.99
CA ASN A 54 7.29 9.78 13.45
C ASN A 54 6.87 9.27 12.06
N ALA A 55 5.59 8.94 11.86
CA ALA A 55 5.08 8.54 10.55
C ALA A 55 5.30 9.63 9.49
N VAL A 56 4.98 10.89 9.83
CA VAL A 56 5.20 12.05 8.93
C VAL A 56 6.68 12.22 8.60
N SER A 57 7.57 12.09 9.58
CA SER A 57 9.02 12.16 9.37
C SER A 57 9.51 11.09 8.39
N ILE A 58 9.05 9.84 8.52
CA ILE A 58 9.41 8.73 7.61
C ILE A 58 8.91 9.01 6.19
N ILE A 59 7.65 9.41 6.04
CA ILE A 59 7.06 9.74 4.72
C ILE A 59 7.85 10.87 4.05
N ASN A 60 8.14 11.95 4.78
CA ASN A 60 8.89 13.10 4.26
C ASN A 60 10.33 12.75 3.90
N ARG A 61 11.01 11.92 4.72
CA ARG A 61 12.39 11.48 4.46
C ARG A 61 12.55 10.84 3.08
N PHE A 62 11.57 10.04 2.66
CA PHE A 62 11.60 9.33 1.39
C PHE A 62 10.78 10.02 0.27
N ASN A 63 10.28 11.23 0.53
CA ASN A 63 9.43 11.96 -0.41
C ASN A 63 8.24 11.13 -0.94
N ILE A 64 7.65 10.30 -0.08
CA ILE A 64 6.50 9.46 -0.44
C ILE A 64 5.25 10.35 -0.44
N SER A 65 4.51 10.37 -1.55
CA SER A 65 3.22 11.08 -1.55
C SER A 65 2.11 10.18 -1.00
N VAL A 66 1.48 10.59 0.10
CA VAL A 66 0.26 9.93 0.60
C VAL A 66 -0.93 10.41 -0.22
N ARG A 67 -1.67 9.48 -0.83
CA ARG A 67 -2.82 9.76 -1.71
C ARG A 67 -4.11 9.17 -1.16
N SER A 68 -5.21 9.89 -1.32
CA SER A 68 -6.57 9.41 -1.04
C SER A 68 -7.41 9.42 -2.31
N LEU A 69 -8.47 8.60 -2.32
CA LEU A 69 -9.45 8.53 -3.41
C LEU A 69 -10.85 8.73 -2.83
N PRO A 70 -11.26 9.99 -2.57
CA PRO A 70 -12.50 10.30 -1.85
C PRO A 70 -13.77 10.11 -2.70
N LYS A 71 -13.63 9.69 -3.97
CA LYS A 71 -14.78 9.53 -4.87
C LYS A 71 -15.74 8.47 -4.31
N ILE A 72 -17.00 8.85 -4.20
CA ILE A 72 -18.08 7.99 -3.71
C ILE A 72 -18.81 7.33 -4.89
N ARG A 73 -19.22 6.08 -4.71
CA ARG A 73 -20.03 5.30 -5.64
C ARG A 73 -21.22 4.69 -4.91
N SER A 74 -22.40 4.82 -5.52
CA SER A 74 -23.60 4.12 -5.08
C SER A 74 -23.48 2.62 -5.33
N SER A 75 -23.93 1.82 -4.38
CA SER A 75 -24.00 0.35 -4.48
C SER A 75 -25.31 -0.16 -3.87
N PRO A 76 -25.70 -1.43 -4.10
CA PRO A 76 -26.87 -2.02 -3.44
C PRO A 76 -26.84 -1.99 -1.91
N MET A 77 -25.67 -1.79 -1.29
CA MET A 77 -25.50 -1.72 0.16
C MET A 77 -25.37 -0.27 0.69
N GLY A 78 -25.59 0.73 -0.17
CA GLY A 78 -25.41 2.15 0.14
C GLY A 78 -24.20 2.78 -0.56
N GLU A 79 -23.80 3.96 -0.08
CA GLU A 79 -22.66 4.70 -0.60
C GLU A 79 -21.33 4.13 -0.09
N THR A 80 -20.40 3.88 -1.01
CA THR A 80 -19.06 3.37 -0.72
C THR A 80 -18.00 4.20 -1.41
N THR A 81 -16.77 4.23 -0.90
CA THR A 81 -15.66 4.83 -1.64
C THR A 81 -15.35 4.02 -2.89
N GLU A 82 -14.77 4.65 -3.92
CA GLU A 82 -14.38 3.98 -5.16
C GLU A 82 -13.42 2.81 -4.90
N VAL A 83 -12.57 2.93 -3.88
CA VAL A 83 -11.64 1.88 -3.45
C VAL A 83 -12.38 0.68 -2.89
N VAL A 84 -13.35 0.88 -1.98
CA VAL A 84 -14.17 -0.20 -1.41
C VAL A 84 -15.00 -0.86 -2.52
N HIS A 85 -15.62 -0.07 -3.38
CA HIS A 85 -16.37 -0.57 -4.52
C HIS A 85 -15.52 -1.44 -5.44
N PHE A 86 -14.29 -1.01 -5.75
CA PHE A 86 -13.35 -1.78 -6.55
C PHE A 86 -12.93 -3.07 -5.85
N ALA A 87 -12.59 -2.99 -4.55
CA ALA A 87 -12.19 -4.14 -3.74
C ALA A 87 -13.25 -5.24 -3.72
N LEU A 88 -14.52 -4.88 -3.50
CA LEU A 88 -15.65 -5.83 -3.54
C LEU A 88 -15.73 -6.58 -4.88
N ARG A 89 -15.52 -5.86 -5.99
CA ARG A 89 -15.57 -6.43 -7.35
C ARG A 89 -14.44 -7.44 -7.60
N ILE A 90 -13.26 -7.24 -7.01
CA ILE A 90 -12.07 -8.07 -7.28
C ILE A 90 -11.82 -9.13 -6.21
N ALA A 91 -12.58 -9.12 -5.11
CA ALA A 91 -12.38 -9.98 -3.94
C ALA A 91 -12.41 -11.48 -4.29
N GLU A 92 -13.37 -11.91 -5.11
CA GLU A 92 -13.53 -13.31 -5.49
C GLU A 92 -12.36 -13.83 -6.33
N GLU A 93 -11.80 -12.98 -7.18
CA GLU A 93 -10.67 -13.35 -8.03
C GLU A 93 -9.36 -13.38 -7.24
N VAL A 94 -9.08 -12.28 -6.52
CA VAL A 94 -7.77 -12.04 -5.89
C VAL A 94 -7.62 -12.78 -4.56
N LYS A 95 -8.72 -12.95 -3.80
CA LYS A 95 -8.79 -13.72 -2.54
C LYS A 95 -7.78 -13.31 -1.46
N LEU A 96 -7.35 -12.05 -1.46
CA LEU A 96 -6.49 -11.46 -0.44
C LEU A 96 -7.25 -11.13 0.84
N ARG A 97 -6.52 -10.88 1.93
CA ARG A 97 -7.08 -10.31 3.16
C ARG A 97 -7.56 -8.88 2.89
N THR A 98 -8.49 -8.41 3.71
CA THR A 98 -9.19 -7.13 3.46
C THR A 98 -8.25 -5.96 3.24
N LEU A 99 -7.21 -5.78 4.06
CA LEU A 99 -6.29 -4.64 3.93
C LEU A 99 -5.39 -4.77 2.69
N ASP A 100 -4.82 -5.95 2.44
CA ASP A 100 -4.04 -6.23 1.23
C ASP A 100 -4.88 -6.03 -0.05
N LEU A 101 -6.16 -6.42 -0.02
CA LEU A 101 -7.10 -6.20 -1.12
C LEU A 101 -7.35 -4.71 -1.37
N LEU A 102 -7.41 -3.89 -0.32
CA LEU A 102 -7.51 -2.44 -0.44
C LEU A 102 -6.21 -1.84 -0.98
N HIS A 103 -5.02 -2.33 -0.59
CA HIS A 103 -3.75 -1.93 -1.20
C HIS A 103 -3.71 -2.21 -2.71
N VAL A 104 -4.13 -3.41 -3.13
CA VAL A 104 -4.27 -3.77 -4.55
C VAL A 104 -5.23 -2.80 -5.26
N SER A 105 -6.38 -2.51 -4.63
CA SER A 105 -7.37 -1.58 -5.19
C SER A 105 -6.81 -0.17 -5.33
N TYR A 106 -6.08 0.33 -4.33
CA TYR A 106 -5.41 1.62 -4.38
C TYR A 106 -4.34 1.68 -5.48
N ALA A 107 -3.48 0.67 -5.58
CA ALA A 107 -2.43 0.64 -6.59
C ALA A 107 -3.01 0.76 -8.01
N VAL A 108 -4.09 0.02 -8.29
CA VAL A 108 -4.76 0.09 -9.60
C VAL A 108 -5.43 1.43 -9.82
N LEU A 109 -6.26 1.90 -8.87
CA LEU A 109 -7.05 3.12 -9.04
C LEU A 109 -6.18 4.40 -9.08
N LEU A 110 -5.02 4.40 -8.41
CA LEU A 110 -4.05 5.49 -8.47
C LEU A 110 -3.14 5.43 -9.71
N GLY A 111 -3.31 4.42 -10.57
CA GLY A 111 -2.52 4.26 -11.80
C GLY A 111 -1.04 3.95 -11.51
N ALA A 112 -0.77 3.16 -10.47
CA ALA A 112 0.58 2.69 -10.21
C ALA A 112 1.04 1.76 -11.35
N SER A 113 2.31 1.83 -11.72
CA SER A 113 2.93 0.88 -12.66
C SER A 113 3.50 -0.33 -11.94
N GLU A 114 3.74 -0.21 -10.62
CA GLU A 114 4.39 -1.22 -9.81
C GLU A 114 3.83 -1.15 -8.38
N LEU A 115 3.48 -2.30 -7.80
CA LEU A 115 3.18 -2.49 -6.39
C LEU A 115 4.40 -3.14 -5.74
N VAL A 116 5.05 -2.42 -4.83
CA VAL A 116 6.22 -2.92 -4.10
C VAL A 116 5.76 -3.36 -2.71
N THR A 117 6.09 -4.60 -2.33
CA THR A 117 5.71 -5.21 -1.05
C THR A 117 6.83 -6.08 -0.49
N ALA A 118 6.79 -6.34 0.81
CA ALA A 118 7.61 -7.36 1.47
C ALA A 118 6.80 -8.62 1.87
N ASP A 119 5.51 -8.67 1.53
CA ASP A 119 4.60 -9.78 1.81
C ASP A 119 4.34 -10.63 0.55
N ARG A 120 4.63 -11.93 0.67
CA ARG A 120 4.45 -12.89 -0.42
C ARG A 120 2.98 -13.12 -0.76
N GLU A 121 2.03 -12.79 0.12
CA GLU A 121 0.59 -12.92 -0.15
C GLU A 121 0.17 -12.13 -1.40
N PHE A 122 0.79 -10.97 -1.68
CA PHE A 122 0.49 -10.18 -2.89
C PHE A 122 0.81 -10.91 -4.20
N LEU A 123 1.63 -11.95 -4.19
CA LEU A 123 1.86 -12.79 -5.38
C LEU A 123 0.55 -13.44 -5.87
N ARG A 124 -0.43 -13.65 -4.98
CA ARG A 124 -1.77 -14.14 -5.33
C ARG A 124 -2.52 -13.16 -6.24
N ALA A 125 -2.26 -11.86 -6.12
CA ALA A 125 -2.84 -10.82 -6.97
C ALA A 125 -2.05 -10.56 -8.26
N LYS A 126 -0.87 -11.17 -8.46
CA LYS A 126 0.04 -10.84 -9.57
C LYS A 126 -0.60 -10.95 -10.95
N ALA A 127 -1.37 -12.02 -11.19
CA ALA A 127 -2.04 -12.21 -12.48
C ALA A 127 -3.11 -11.13 -12.73
N PHE A 128 -3.89 -10.77 -11.70
CA PHE A 128 -4.87 -9.69 -11.78
C PHE A 128 -4.20 -8.34 -12.04
N LEU A 129 -3.20 -7.99 -11.23
CA LEU A 129 -2.45 -6.74 -11.30
C LEU A 129 -1.77 -6.55 -12.67
N SER A 130 -1.17 -7.61 -13.21
CA SER A 130 -0.54 -7.57 -14.54
C SER A 130 -1.55 -7.22 -15.65
N ARG A 131 -2.79 -7.74 -15.59
CA ARG A 131 -3.86 -7.36 -16.54
C ARG A 131 -4.33 -5.91 -16.37
N GLN A 132 -4.07 -5.30 -15.20
CA GLN A 132 -4.32 -3.88 -14.95
C GLN A 132 -3.10 -3.01 -15.28
N GLY A 133 -2.00 -3.58 -15.80
CA GLY A 133 -0.76 -2.86 -16.09
C GLY A 133 0.10 -2.54 -14.85
N VAL A 134 -0.10 -3.28 -13.75
CA VAL A 134 0.65 -3.12 -12.49
C VAL A 134 1.55 -4.34 -12.28
N GLU A 135 2.86 -4.13 -12.19
CA GLU A 135 3.81 -5.19 -11.84
C GLU A 135 3.89 -5.38 -10.31
N VAL A 136 4.12 -6.61 -9.85
CA VAL A 136 4.37 -6.89 -8.43
C VAL A 136 5.87 -7.05 -8.22
N ASN A 137 6.45 -6.19 -7.39
CA ASN A 137 7.85 -6.28 -6.96
C ASN A 137 7.90 -6.69 -5.48
N LEU A 138 8.39 -7.90 -5.24
CA LEU A 138 8.54 -8.47 -3.91
C LEU A 138 9.97 -8.28 -3.41
N LEU A 139 10.12 -7.67 -2.23
CA LEU A 139 11.40 -7.57 -1.53
C LEU A 139 11.63 -8.84 -0.69
N GLU A 140 12.46 -9.75 -1.21
CA GLU A 140 12.84 -11.03 -0.56
C GLU A 140 14.17 -10.98 0.18
#